data_AF-A0A290XD35-F1
#
_entry.id   AF-A0A290XD35-F1
#
_cell.length_a   1.000
_cell.length_b   1.000
_cell.length_c   1.000
_cell.angle_alpha   90.00
_cell.angle_beta   90.00
_cell.angle_gamma   90.00
#
_symmetry.space_group_name_H-M   'P 1'
#
loop_
_entity.id
_entity.type
_entity.pdbx_description
1 polymer ?
#
loop_
_entity_poly.entity_id
_entity_poly.type
_entity_poly.pdbx_seq_one_letter_code
_entity_poly.pdbx_strand_id
1 'polypeptide(L)'
;MLSFAAVPAFAQAPLSDAQATYMGAHVFDRQLEVFREFCAQDRAGAQALDTAVMQFRLNNPDYVAAKESKPQSADFDATVKAVDAQFDRMAGTMRTQLAAQPVGAQCASLGDQLRQARFASMLEQAKRGPPATP
;
A
#
# COMPACT_ATOMS: atom_id res chain seq x y z
N MET A 1 10.18 7.31 1.51
CA MET A 1 8.93 7.40 2.29
C MET A 1 7.85 6.70 1.48
N LEU A 2 7.25 5.62 1.98
CA LEU A 2 5.98 5.13 1.42
C LEU A 2 4.91 6.19 1.72
N SER A 3 4.64 7.06 0.75
CA SER A 3 3.55 8.02 0.85
C SER A 3 2.28 7.36 0.33
N PHE A 4 1.33 7.12 1.21
CA PHE A 4 -0.07 6.96 0.82
C PHE A 4 -0.52 8.33 0.28
N ALA A 5 -0.51 8.54 -1.04
CA ALA A 5 -1.09 9.77 -1.54
C ALA A 5 -2.60 9.74 -1.27
N ALA A 6 -3.11 10.85 -0.74
CA ALA A 6 -4.52 11.07 -0.57
C ALA A 6 -5.20 10.94 -1.94
N VAL A 7 -6.06 9.94 -2.07
CA VAL A 7 -7.02 9.86 -3.16
C VAL A 7 -8.00 11.02 -2.95
N PRO A 8 -8.18 11.99 -3.87
CA PRO A 8 -9.21 13.00 -3.77
C PRO A 8 -10.53 12.30 -3.51
N ALA A 9 -11.17 12.75 -2.43
CA ALA A 9 -12.44 12.27 -1.97
C ALA A 9 -13.46 12.39 -3.10
N PHE A 10 -13.84 11.25 -3.68
CA PHE A 10 -15.09 11.15 -4.41
C PHE A 10 -16.22 11.49 -3.43
N ALA A 11 -17.30 12.09 -3.94
CA ALA A 11 -18.54 12.38 -3.22
C ALA A 11 -19.29 11.08 -2.84
N GLN A 12 -18.59 10.15 -2.19
CA GLN A 12 -19.10 8.93 -1.61
C GLN A 12 -19.31 9.21 -0.12
N ALA A 13 -20.33 8.60 0.47
CA ALA A 13 -20.47 8.61 1.92
C ALA A 13 -19.13 8.20 2.55
N PRO A 14 -18.72 8.83 3.67
CA PRO A 14 -17.48 8.46 4.35
C PRO A 14 -17.47 6.94 4.56
N LEU A 15 -16.37 6.30 4.17
CA LEU A 15 -16.22 4.86 4.29
C LEU A 15 -16.46 4.45 5.75
N SER A 16 -17.16 3.34 5.95
CA SER A 16 -17.21 2.70 7.27
C SER A 16 -15.81 2.27 7.69
N ASP A 17 -15.58 2.07 8.99
CA ASP A 17 -14.27 1.63 9.48
C ASP A 17 -13.79 0.32 8.82
N ALA A 18 -14.72 -0.62 8.57
CA ALA A 18 -14.41 -1.86 7.86
C ALA A 18 -14.02 -1.61 6.40
N GLN A 19 -14.74 -0.72 5.70
CA GLN A 19 -14.42 -0.31 4.33
C GLN A 19 -13.06 0.39 4.26
N ALA A 20 -12.79 1.32 5.17
CA ALA A 20 -11.51 2.03 5.25
C ALA A 20 -10.35 1.08 5.54
N THR A 21 -10.55 0.12 6.45
CA THR A 21 -9.56 -0.90 6.80
C THR A 21 -9.23 -1.80 5.62
N TYR A 22 -10.24 -2.29 4.88
CA TYR A 22 -10.02 -3.02 3.63
C TYR A 22 -9.28 -2.15 2.61
N MET A 23 -9.71 -0.89 2.41
CA MET A 23 -9.08 -0.01 1.43
C MET A 23 -7.62 0.27 1.74
N GLY A 24 -7.27 0.44 3.02
CA GLY A 24 -5.88 0.59 3.45
C GLY A 24 -5.03 -0.64 3.09
N ALA A 25 -5.54 -1.84 3.37
CA ALA A 25 -4.86 -3.09 3.02
C ALA A 25 -4.75 -3.29 1.51
N HIS A 26 -5.78 -2.91 0.75
CA HIS A 26 -5.82 -2.99 -0.71
C HIS A 26 -4.79 -2.06 -1.37
N VAL A 27 -4.74 -0.78 -0.97
CA VAL A 27 -3.75 0.17 -1.51
C VAL A 27 -2.33 -0.26 -1.15
N PHE A 28 -2.12 -0.80 0.05
CA PHE A 28 -0.82 -1.33 0.46
C PHE A 28 -0.36 -2.48 -0.45
N ASP A 29 -1.25 -3.41 -0.82
CA ASP A 29 -0.93 -4.47 -1.79
C ASP A 29 -0.54 -3.91 -3.16
N ARG A 30 -1.30 -2.92 -3.65
CA ARG A 30 -0.99 -2.28 -4.93
C ARG A 30 0.38 -1.59 -4.91
N GLN A 31 0.77 -0.98 -3.78
CA GLN A 31 2.13 -0.44 -3.60
C GLN A 31 3.19 -1.54 -3.61
N LEU A 32 2.96 -2.66 -2.92
CA LEU A 32 3.87 -3.81 -2.92
C LEU A 32 4.06 -4.40 -4.31
N GLU A 33 3.03 -4.43 -5.15
CA GLU A 33 3.14 -4.89 -6.54
C GLU A 33 4.13 -4.04 -7.35
N VAL A 34 4.04 -2.71 -7.25
CA VAL A 34 5.00 -1.80 -7.91
C VAL A 34 6.42 -2.05 -7.42
N PHE A 35 6.60 -2.24 -6.12
CA PHE A 35 7.93 -2.53 -5.58
C PHE A 35 8.45 -3.92 -5.97
N ARG A 36 7.57 -4.91 -6.09
CA ARG A 36 7.93 -6.24 -6.61
C ARG A 36 8.39 -6.18 -8.05
N GLU A 37 7.68 -5.43 -8.90
CA GLU A 37 8.11 -5.20 -10.29
C GLU A 37 9.51 -4.58 -10.34
N PHE A 38 9.78 -3.59 -9.48
CA PHE A 38 11.09 -2.95 -9.39
C PHE A 38 12.18 -3.91 -8.88
N CYS A 39 11.91 -4.62 -7.78
CA CYS A 39 12.86 -5.53 -7.16
C CYS A 39 13.10 -6.81 -7.96
N ALA A 40 12.21 -7.17 -8.89
CA ALA A 40 12.41 -8.31 -9.78
C ALA A 40 13.67 -8.18 -10.67
N GLN A 41 14.22 -6.97 -10.82
CA GLN A 41 15.48 -6.72 -11.53
C GLN A 41 16.72 -7.20 -10.75
N ASP A 42 16.58 -7.50 -9.46
CA ASP A 42 17.63 -8.02 -8.60
C ASP A 42 17.13 -9.24 -7.81
N ARG A 43 17.71 -10.42 -8.06
CA ARG A 43 17.25 -11.67 -7.43
C ARG A 43 17.33 -11.62 -5.89
N ALA A 44 18.39 -11.03 -5.34
CA ALA A 44 18.56 -10.93 -3.90
C ALA A 44 17.54 -9.96 -3.29
N GLY A 45 17.34 -8.80 -3.91
CA GLY A 45 16.33 -7.82 -3.55
C GLY A 45 14.90 -8.37 -3.60
N ALA A 46 14.55 -9.12 -4.64
CA ALA A 46 13.25 -9.78 -4.75
C ALA A 46 13.00 -10.77 -3.59
N GLN A 47 13.99 -11.62 -3.27
CA GLN A 47 13.88 -12.57 -2.16
C GLN A 47 13.78 -11.88 -0.79
N ALA A 48 14.55 -10.80 -0.59
CA ALA A 48 14.48 -10.01 0.62
C ALA A 48 13.10 -9.35 0.79
N LEU A 49 12.54 -8.80 -0.30
CA LEU A 49 11.22 -8.20 -0.31
C LEU A 49 10.13 -9.24 0.02
N ASP A 50 10.14 -10.42 -0.61
CA ASP A 50 9.14 -11.45 -0.33
C ASP A 50 9.23 -11.98 1.10
N THR A 51 10.44 -12.15 1.63
CA THR A 51 10.64 -12.51 3.04
C THR A 51 10.07 -11.44 3.97
N ALA A 52 10.31 -10.17 3.65
CA ALA A 52 9.79 -9.05 4.43
C ALA A 52 8.25 -8.95 4.36
N VAL A 53 7.64 -9.18 3.19
CA VAL A 53 6.18 -9.23 3.03
C VAL A 53 5.58 -10.37 3.85
N MET A 54 6.21 -11.55 3.84
CA MET A 54 5.78 -12.67 4.68
C MET A 54 5.85 -12.31 6.17
N GLN A 55 6.96 -11.74 6.63
CA GLN A 55 7.12 -11.32 8.02
C GLN A 55 6.13 -10.21 8.41
N PHE A 56 5.88 -9.25 7.51
CA PHE A 56 4.86 -8.22 7.70
C PHE A 56 3.49 -8.86 7.95
N ARG A 57 3.07 -9.82 7.12
CA ARG A 57 1.79 -10.52 7.28
C ARG A 57 1.69 -11.26 8.61
N LEU A 58 2.75 -11.96 9.01
CA LEU A 58 2.82 -12.66 10.30
C LEU A 58 2.70 -11.69 11.48
N ASN A 59 3.29 -10.51 11.37
CA ASN A 59 3.31 -9.49 12.42
C ASN A 59 2.08 -8.57 12.45
N ASN A 60 1.22 -8.66 11.43
CA ASN A 60 0.03 -7.81 11.25
C ASN A 60 -1.20 -8.68 10.88
N PRO A 61 -1.74 -9.47 11.83
CA PRO A 61 -2.92 -10.29 11.59
C PRO A 61 -4.17 -9.46 11.25
N ASP A 62 -4.22 -8.21 11.70
CA ASP A 62 -5.22 -7.20 11.35
C ASP A 62 -5.22 -6.85 9.85
N TYR A 63 -4.04 -6.76 9.23
CA TYR A 63 -3.94 -6.62 7.77
C TYR A 63 -4.49 -7.85 7.04
N VAL A 64 -4.19 -9.06 7.51
CA VAL A 64 -4.67 -10.31 6.89
C VAL A 64 -6.20 -10.38 6.99
N ALA A 65 -6.75 -10.13 8.18
CA ALA A 65 -8.19 -10.09 8.39
C ALA A 65 -8.87 -9.02 7.50
N ALA A 66 -8.26 -7.84 7.39
CA ALA A 66 -8.78 -6.76 6.54
C ALA A 66 -8.89 -7.17 5.06
N LYS A 67 -7.91 -7.92 4.54
CA LYS A 67 -7.93 -8.43 3.16
C LYS A 67 -9.02 -9.46 2.92
N GLU A 68 -9.27 -10.32 3.91
CA GLU A 68 -10.29 -11.37 3.84
C GLU A 68 -11.71 -10.80 4.01
N SER A 69 -11.86 -9.66 4.67
CA SER A 69 -13.14 -9.04 4.98
C SER A 69 -13.63 -8.03 3.94
N LYS A 70 -13.40 -8.26 2.63
CA LYS A 70 -13.87 -7.36 1.58
C LYS A 70 -15.40 -7.15 1.68
N PRO A 71 -15.89 -5.90 1.87
CA PRO A 71 -17.31 -5.61 1.81
C PRO A 71 -17.92 -6.02 0.48
N GLN A 72 -19.01 -6.79 0.53
CA GLN A 72 -19.72 -7.29 -0.65
C GLN A 72 -20.85 -6.33 -1.03
N SER A 73 -20.50 -5.24 -1.71
CA SER A 73 -21.50 -4.35 -2.31
C SER A 73 -21.00 -3.77 -3.64
N ALA A 74 -21.92 -3.58 -4.59
CA ALA A 74 -21.60 -3.00 -5.89
C ALA A 74 -21.01 -1.59 -5.78
N ASP A 75 -21.53 -0.79 -4.84
CA ASP A 75 -21.01 0.56 -4.56
C ASP A 75 -19.57 0.53 -4.04
N PHE A 76 -19.25 -0.43 -3.18
CA PHE A 76 -17.90 -0.57 -2.68
C PHE A 76 -16.94 -1.10 -3.76
N ASP A 77 -17.39 -2.04 -4.60
CA ASP A 77 -16.60 -2.48 -5.75
C ASP A 77 -16.31 -1.34 -6.74
N ALA A 78 -17.28 -0.46 -6.99
CA ALA A 78 -17.08 0.74 -7.79
C ALA A 78 -16.06 1.70 -7.13
N THR A 79 -16.09 1.80 -5.80
CA THR A 79 -15.10 2.56 -5.02
C THR A 79 -13.69 2.00 -5.18
N VAL A 80 -13.52 0.69 -4.98
CA VAL A 80 -12.24 0.00 -5.16
C VAL A 80 -11.69 0.28 -6.57
N LYS A 81 -12.53 0.14 -7.60
CA LYS A 81 -12.15 0.38 -8.99
C LYS A 81 -11.74 1.84 -9.25
N ALA A 82 -12.44 2.80 -8.65
CA ALA A 82 -12.08 4.22 -8.77
C ALA A 82 -10.72 4.52 -8.12
N VAL A 83 -10.46 3.92 -6.96
CA VAL A 83 -9.16 4.02 -6.28
C VAL A 83 -8.07 3.34 -7.10
N ASP A 84 -8.31 2.17 -7.69
CA ASP A 84 -7.35 1.49 -8.57
C ASP A 84 -6.98 2.34 -9.78
N ALA A 85 -7.96 2.91 -10.47
CA ALA A 85 -7.73 3.78 -11.62
C ALA A 85 -6.87 5.01 -11.25
N GLN A 86 -7.02 5.52 -10.03
CA GLN A 86 -6.15 6.56 -9.54
C GLN A 86 -4.76 6.05 -9.17
N PHE A 87 -4.70 4.94 -8.45
CA PHE A 87 -3.45 4.33 -8.05
C PHE A 87 -2.60 4.07 -9.28
N ASP A 88 -3.17 3.59 -10.39
CA ASP A 88 -2.44 3.32 -11.63
C ASP A 88 -1.76 4.58 -12.20
N ARG A 89 -2.40 5.75 -12.09
CA ARG A 89 -1.77 7.03 -12.46
C ARG A 89 -0.57 7.35 -11.59
N MET A 90 -0.70 7.16 -10.27
CA MET A 90 0.39 7.38 -9.33
C MET A 90 1.50 6.34 -9.45
N ALA A 91 1.14 5.09 -9.74
CA ALA A 91 2.04 3.96 -9.93
C ALA A 91 2.97 4.22 -11.11
N GLY A 92 2.50 4.89 -12.17
CA GLY A 92 3.36 5.40 -13.24
C GLY A 92 4.47 6.30 -12.70
N THR A 93 4.13 7.28 -11.87
CA THR A 93 5.11 8.16 -11.22
C THR A 93 6.05 7.39 -10.29
N MET A 94 5.54 6.46 -9.48
CA MET A 94 6.36 5.60 -8.61
C MET A 94 7.38 4.80 -9.42
N ARG A 95 6.95 4.17 -10.52
CA ARG A 95 7.83 3.42 -11.42
C ARG A 95 8.93 4.30 -12.01
N THR A 96 8.59 5.51 -12.48
CA THR A 96 9.58 6.46 -13.00
C THR A 96 10.59 6.87 -11.93
N GLN A 97 10.13 7.15 -10.70
CA GLN A 97 11.02 7.51 -9.60
C GLN A 97 11.95 6.35 -9.21
N LEU A 98 11.41 5.13 -9.12
CA LEU A 98 12.17 3.93 -8.80
C LEU A 98 13.20 3.60 -9.88
N ALA A 99 12.87 3.79 -11.16
CA ALA A 99 13.80 3.56 -12.27
C ALA A 99 15.08 4.42 -12.20
N ALA A 100 15.07 5.53 -11.46
CA ALA A 100 16.24 6.37 -11.23
C ALA A 100 17.09 5.93 -10.02
N GLN A 101 16.70 4.88 -9.29
CA GLN A 101 17.34 4.44 -8.04
C GLN A 101 18.13 3.13 -8.21
N PRO A 102 19.18 2.92 -7.40
CA PRO A 102 19.88 1.63 -7.36
C PRO A 102 19.00 0.53 -6.76
N VAL A 103 18.67 -0.48 -7.58
CA VAL A 103 17.72 -1.56 -7.23
C VAL A 103 18.07 -2.26 -5.91
N GLY A 104 19.28 -2.82 -5.79
CA GLY A 104 19.65 -3.65 -4.64
C GLY A 104 19.52 -2.94 -3.28
N ALA A 105 20.08 -1.72 -3.16
CA ALA A 105 20.00 -0.94 -1.92
C ALA A 105 18.55 -0.54 -1.58
N GLN A 106 17.76 -0.20 -2.61
CA GLN A 106 16.39 0.21 -2.43
C GLN A 106 15.47 -0.96 -2.02
N CYS A 107 15.70 -2.16 -2.54
CA CYS A 107 14.97 -3.37 -2.16
C CYS A 107 15.29 -3.83 -0.74
N ALA A 108 16.57 -3.75 -0.32
CA ALA A 108 16.95 -4.03 1.06
C ALA A 108 16.30 -3.05 2.04
N SER A 109 16.38 -1.74 1.76
CA SER A 109 15.75 -0.69 2.57
C SER A 109 14.24 -0.86 2.68
N LEU A 110 13.57 -1.21 1.58
CA LEU A 110 12.14 -1.51 1.58
C LEU A 110 11.81 -2.73 2.45
N GLY A 111 12.60 -3.80 2.34
CA GLY A 111 12.44 -4.98 3.19
C GLY A 111 12.54 -4.63 4.68
N ASP A 112 13.50 -3.79 5.06
CA ASP A 112 13.66 -3.34 6.44
C ASP A 112 12.47 -2.51 6.93
N GLN A 113 11.96 -1.61 6.09
CA GLN A 113 10.78 -0.80 6.38
C GLN A 113 9.54 -1.67 6.57
N LEU A 114 9.33 -2.68 5.71
CA LEU A 114 8.20 -3.60 5.79
C LEU A 114 8.24 -4.44 7.07
N ARG A 115 9.42 -4.88 7.50
CA ARG A 115 9.58 -5.64 8.75
C ARG A 115 9.20 -4.83 9.99
N GLN A 116 9.41 -3.51 9.95
CA GLN A 116 9.11 -2.59 11.04
C GLN A 116 7.70 -2.00 10.95
N ALA A 117 7.07 -2.08 9.79
CA ALA A 117 5.75 -1.50 9.54
C ALA A 117 4.67 -2.16 10.40
N ARG A 118 3.75 -1.32 10.89
CA ARG A 118 2.56 -1.72 11.63
C ARG A 118 1.32 -1.25 10.90
N PHE A 119 0.49 -2.19 10.47
CA PHE A 119 -0.68 -1.91 9.63
C PHE A 119 -1.65 -0.95 10.31
N ALA A 120 -2.06 -1.24 11.55
CA ALA A 120 -2.90 -0.33 12.34
C ALA A 120 -2.35 1.10 12.40
N SER A 121 -1.03 1.27 12.61
CA SER A 121 -0.42 2.61 12.65
C SER A 121 -0.44 3.31 11.30
N MET A 122 -0.20 2.60 10.20
CA MET A 122 -0.31 3.14 8.85
C MET A 122 -1.75 3.56 8.53
N LEU A 123 -2.72 2.74 8.92
CA LEU A 123 -4.14 3.04 8.73
C LEU A 123 -4.56 4.29 9.51
N GLU A 124 -4.16 4.40 10.77
CA GLU A 124 -4.44 5.58 11.59
C GLU A 124 -3.78 6.86 11.05
N GLN A 125 -2.57 6.77 10.50
CA GLN A 125 -1.93 7.89 9.81
C GLN A 125 -2.70 8.30 8.55
N ALA A 126 -3.15 7.33 7.75
CA ALA A 126 -3.93 7.60 6.55
C ALA A 126 -5.28 8.27 6.86
N LYS A 127 -5.95 7.87 7.95
CA LYS A 127 -7.21 8.48 8.42
C LYS A 127 -7.03 9.94 8.87
N ARG A 128 -5.88 10.29 9.46
CA ARG A 128 -5.60 11.65 9.94
C ARG A 128 -5.29 12.64 8.80
N GLY A 129 -5.10 12.15 7.58
CA GLY A 129 -4.64 12.97 6.44
C GLY A 129 -3.19 13.45 6.60
N PRO A 130 -2.60 14.06 5.56
CA PRO A 130 -1.31 14.72 5.70
C PRO A 130 -1.41 15.81 6.78
N PRO A 131 -0.35 16.03 7.59
CA PRO A 131 -0.35 17.14 8.55
C PRO A 131 -0.68 18.43 7.79
N ALA A 132 -1.60 19.22 8.35
CA ALA A 132 -1.87 20.56 7.84
C ALA A 132 -0.53 21.31 7.84
N THR A 133 -0.01 21.60 6.65
CA THR A 133 1.18 22.44 6.51
C THR A 133 0.83 23.82 7.09
N PRO A 134 1.61 24.36 8.05
CA PRO A 134 1.41 25.72 8.54
C PRO A 134 1.60 26.76 7.44
#